data_AF-W2SRQ1-F1
#
_entry.id   AF-W2SRQ1-F1
#
_cell.length_a   1.000
_cell.length_b   1.000
_cell.length_c   1.000
_cell.angle_alpha   90.00
_cell.angle_beta   90.00
_cell.angle_gamma   90.00
#
_symmetry.space_group_name_H-M   'P 1'
#
loop_
_entity.id
_entity.type
_entity.pdbx_description
1 polymer ?
#
loop_
_entity_poly.entity_id
_entity_poly.type
_entity_poly.pdbx_seq_one_letter_code
_entity_poly.pdbx_strand_id
1 'polypeptide(L)'
;MGWLTSIFATFCAILIEKQSRRPALALYTANLASETLYRQLCNHGYLFRMKYGECIPFAIGVGIFMFLRARGKLQPTLQKVL
;
A
#
# COMPACT_ATOMS: atom_id res chain seq x y z
N MET A 1 13.55 15.40 1.42
CA MET A 1 13.73 15.32 -0.05
C MET A 1 13.92 13.91 -0.61
N GLY A 2 14.35 12.90 0.15
CA GLY A 2 14.60 11.54 -0.37
C GLY A 2 13.41 10.57 -0.47
N TRP A 3 12.17 11.01 -0.22
CA TRP A 3 11.03 10.10 -0.09
C TRP A 3 10.40 9.84 -1.45
N LEU A 4 10.34 10.88 -2.29
CA LEU A 4 9.92 10.75 -3.69
C LEU A 4 10.83 9.77 -4.45
N THR A 5 12.14 9.90 -4.31
CA THR A 5 13.10 9.00 -4.98
C THR A 5 12.95 7.55 -4.52
N SER A 6 12.68 7.33 -3.22
CA SER A 6 12.42 5.98 -2.70
C SER A 6 11.11 5.39 -3.23
N ILE A 7 10.04 6.20 -3.35
CA ILE A 7 8.76 5.75 -3.94
C ILE A 7 8.97 5.33 -5.40
N PHE A 8 9.67 6.15 -6.19
CA PHE A 8 9.96 5.83 -7.59
C PHE A 8 10.87 4.59 -7.73
N ALA A 9 11.88 4.46 -6.86
CA ALA A 9 12.76 3.28 -6.86
C ALA A 9 12.01 1.99 -6.55
N THR A 10 11.15 1.99 -5.52
CA THR A 10 10.31 0.84 -5.17
C THR A 10 9.30 0.51 -6.28
N PHE A 11 8.73 1.52 -6.93
CA PHE A 11 7.82 1.32 -8.07
C PHE A 11 8.54 0.66 -9.26
N CYS A 12 9.73 1.15 -9.62
CA CYS A 12 10.55 0.56 -10.68
C CYS A 12 10.97 -0.88 -10.34
N ALA A 13 11.31 -1.17 -9.09
CA ALA A 13 11.66 -2.52 -8.65
C ALA A 13 10.52 -3.53 -8.84
N ILE A 14 9.28 -3.14 -8.50
CA ILE A 14 8.09 -4.00 -8.69
C ILE A 14 7.81 -4.26 -10.18
N LEU A 15 8.06 -3.27 -11.05
CA LEU A 15 7.88 -3.43 -12.50
C LEU A 15 8.91 -4.37 -13.14
N ILE A 16 10.13 -4.40 -12.61
CA ILE A 16 11.21 -5.28 -13.09
C ILE A 16 10.95 -6.76 -12.75
N GLU A 17 10.22 -7.05 -11.68
CA GLU A 17 10.04 -8.42 -11.18
C GLU A 17 9.06 -9.29 -11.99
N LYS A 18 9.13 -10.60 -11.79
CA LYS A 18 8.29 -11.60 -12.50
C LYS A 18 6.80 -11.41 -12.18
N GLN A 19 5.97 -11.36 -13.21
CA GLN A 19 4.55 -10.98 -13.18
C GLN A 19 3.68 -11.81 -12.22
N SER A 20 4.02 -13.09 -12.00
CA SER A 20 3.31 -14.00 -11.07
C SER A 20 3.57 -13.68 -9.59
N ARG A 21 4.70 -13.02 -9.26
CA ARG A 21 5.04 -12.63 -7.87
C ARG A 21 4.69 -11.18 -7.53
N ARG A 22 4.48 -10.34 -8.55
CA ARG A 22 4.12 -8.92 -8.41
C ARG A 22 2.97 -8.64 -7.43
N PRO A 23 1.83 -9.36 -7.45
CA PRO A 23 0.74 -9.03 -6.52
C PRO A 23 1.12 -9.31 -5.06
N ALA A 24 1.78 -10.44 -4.77
CA ALA A 24 2.22 -10.77 -3.42
C ALA A 24 3.26 -9.78 -2.88
N LEU A 25 4.22 -9.40 -3.73
CA LEU A 25 5.27 -8.45 -3.37
C LEU A 25 4.73 -7.03 -3.21
N ALA A 26 3.79 -6.62 -4.07
CA ALA A 26 3.09 -5.34 -3.94
C ALA A 26 2.30 -5.27 -2.63
N LEU A 27 1.60 -6.34 -2.25
CA LEU A 27 0.88 -6.41 -0.97
C LEU A 27 1.82 -6.33 0.24
N TYR A 28 2.93 -7.09 0.21
CA TYR A 28 3.95 -7.01 1.26
C TYR A 28 4.53 -5.60 1.40
N THR A 29 4.91 -5.00 0.27
CA THR A 29 5.51 -3.67 0.25
C THR A 29 4.51 -2.59 0.65
N ALA A 30 3.22 -2.74 0.29
CA ALA A 30 2.15 -1.85 0.74
C ALA A 30 1.90 -1.92 2.25
N ASN A 31 1.99 -3.12 2.85
CA ASN A 31 1.91 -3.28 4.31
C ASN A 31 3.10 -2.59 5.00
N LEU A 32 4.32 -2.84 4.52
CA LEU A 32 5.53 -2.20 5.05
C LEU A 32 5.52 -0.66 4.87
N ALA A 33 5.00 -0.19 3.74
CA ALA A 33 4.83 1.23 3.48
C ALA A 33 3.81 1.87 4.42
N SER A 34 2.71 1.17 4.73
CA SER A 34 1.69 1.61 5.67
C SER A 34 2.25 1.75 7.09
N GLU A 35 3.07 0.80 7.53
CA GLU A 35 3.78 0.87 8.81
C GLU A 35 4.75 2.05 8.85
N THR A 36 5.54 2.21 7.80
CA THR A 36 6.53 3.30 7.70
C THR A 36 5.84 4.67 7.70
N LEU A 37 4.75 4.81 6.93
CA LEU A 37 3.95 6.02 6.86
C LEU A 37 3.33 6.34 8.24
N TYR A 38 2.75 5.35 8.92
CA TYR A 38 2.22 5.54 10.27
C TYR A 38 3.30 5.98 11.27
N ARG A 39 4.46 5.31 11.27
CA ARG A 39 5.61 5.69 12.11
C ARG A 39 6.08 7.12 11.82
N GLN A 40 6.09 7.52 10.56
CA GLN A 40 6.49 8.86 10.13
C GLN A 40 5.48 9.93 10.52
N LEU A 41 4.18 9.67 10.40
CA LEU A 41 3.14 10.58 10.92
C LEU A 41 3.16 10.69 12.44
N CYS A 42 3.37 9.58 13.16
CA CYS A 42 3.56 9.61 14.62
C CYS A 42 4.79 10.42 15.02
N ASN A 43 5.91 10.26 14.31
CA ASN A 43 7.15 11.01 14.60
C ASN A 43 6.97 12.52 14.38
N HIS A 44 6.07 12.91 13.48
CA HIS A 44 5.75 14.30 13.18
C HIS A 44 4.67 14.87 14.13
N GLY A 45 4.18 14.09 15.09
CA GLY A 45 3.22 14.52 16.11
C GLY A 45 1.74 14.53 15.67
N TYR A 46 1.41 14.05 14.47
CA TYR A 46 0.04 14.06 13.96
C TYR A 46 -0.83 12.93 14.51
N LEU A 47 -0.23 11.79 14.89
CA LEU A 47 -0.95 10.60 15.34
C LEU A 47 -0.39 10.08 16.66
N PHE A 48 -1.26 9.73 17.61
CA PHE A 48 -0.88 9.01 18.82
C PHE A 48 -0.43 7.59 18.45
N ARG A 49 0.66 7.10 19.06
CA ARG A 49 1.11 5.71 18.92
C ARG A 49 0.10 4.77 19.58
N MET A 50 -0.92 4.37 18.83
CA MET A 50 -1.79 3.24 19.19
C MET A 50 -1.12 1.91 18.82
N LYS A 51 -1.27 0.92 19.70
CA LYS A 51 -0.84 -0.47 19.49
C LYS A 51 -1.64 -1.05 18.30
N TYR A 52 -0.97 -1.57 17.28
CA TYR A 52 -1.55 -2.04 16.00
C TYR A 52 -2.13 -0.95 15.07
N GLY A 53 -1.88 0.33 15.34
CA GLY A 53 -2.37 1.43 14.50
C GLY A 53 -1.77 1.46 13.09
N GLU A 54 -0.63 0.81 12.90
CA GLU A 54 0.06 0.67 11.61
C GLU A 54 -0.75 -0.07 10.54
N CYS A 55 -1.62 -1.00 10.94
CA CYS A 55 -2.45 -1.78 10.02
C CYS A 55 -3.70 -1.03 9.57
N ILE A 56 -4.11 0.04 10.27
CA ILE A 56 -5.32 0.82 9.97
C ILE A 56 -5.28 1.45 8.56
N PRO A 57 -4.23 2.19 8.15
CA PRO A 57 -4.18 2.76 6.81
C PRO A 57 -4.21 1.68 5.71
N PHE A 58 -3.58 0.53 5.95
CA PHE A 58 -3.63 -0.60 5.02
C PHE A 58 -5.05 -1.17 4.90
N ALA A 59 -5.71 -1.43 6.04
CA ALA A 59 -7.08 -1.96 6.09
C ALA A 59 -8.09 -1.01 5.43
N ILE A 60 -7.94 0.30 5.64
CA ILE A 60 -8.76 1.33 4.98
C ILE A 60 -8.52 1.29 3.47
N GLY A 61 -7.26 1.23 3.03
CA GLY A 61 -6.91 1.16 1.60
C GLY A 61 -7.52 -0.06 0.90
N VAL A 62 -7.39 -1.24 1.52
CA VAL A 62 -7.98 -2.50 1.00
C VAL A 62 -9.51 -2.44 1.06
N GLY A 63 -10.10 -1.88 2.11
CA GLY A 63 -11.54 -1.70 2.25
C GLY A 63 -12.13 -0.80 1.16
N ILE A 64 -11.47 0.32 0.87
CA ILE A 64 -11.84 1.21 -0.24
C ILE A 64 -11.72 0.46 -1.58
N PHE A 65 -10.64 -0.28 -1.79
CA PHE A 65 -10.43 -1.08 -2.99
C PHE A 65 -11.53 -2.13 -3.20
N MET A 66 -11.90 -2.87 -2.14
CA MET A 66 -13.00 -3.82 -2.17
C MET A 66 -14.36 -3.15 -2.39
N PHE A 67 -14.60 -1.99 -1.79
CA PHE A 67 -15.82 -1.22 -2.00
C PHE A 67 -15.97 -0.78 -3.47
N LEU A 68 -14.89 -0.30 -4.08
CA LEU A 68 -14.86 0.06 -5.51
C LEU A 68 -15.07 -1.18 -6.40
N ARG A 69 -14.50 -2.34 -6.02
CA ARG A 69 -14.74 -3.63 -6.69
C ARG A 69 -16.22 -4.02 -6.64
N ALA A 70 -16.84 -3.93 -5.47
CA ALA A 70 -18.25 -4.27 -5.26
C ALA A 70 -19.21 -3.37 -6.06
N ARG A 71 -18.82 -2.12 -6.32
CA ARG A 71 -19.58 -1.15 -7.15
C ARG A 71 -19.39 -1.34 -8.66
N GLY A 72 -18.59 -2.32 -9.10
CA GLY A 72 -18.40 -2.62 -10.51
C GLY A 72 -17.68 -1.54 -11.32
N LYS A 73 -17.08 -0.52 -10.66
CA LYS A 73 -16.35 0.58 -11.32
C LYS A 73 -14.85 0.29 -11.50
N LEU A 74 -14.40 -0.94 -11.22
CA LEU A 74 -13.01 -1.34 -11.33
C LEU A 74 -12.70 -1.90 -12.71
N GLN A 75 -11.62 -1.41 -13.34
CA GLN A 75 -11.11 -1.91 -14.61
C GLN A 75 -10.98 -3.45 -14.61
N PRO A 76 -11.28 -4.14 -15.73
CA PRO A 76 -11.23 -5.60 -15.82
C PRO A 76 -9.83 -6.17 -15.58
N THR A 77 -8.77 -5.40 -15.86
CA THR A 77 -7.38 -5.75 -15.51
C THR A 77 -7.15 -5.85 -14.00
N LEU A 78 -7.82 -5.02 -13.22
CA LEU A 78 -7.63 -4.93 -11.77
C LEU A 78 -8.43 -6.01 -11.01
N GLN A 79 -9.50 -6.53 -11.62
CA GLN A 79 -10.24 -7.68 -11.08
C GLN A 79 -9.43 -8.99 -11.09
N LYS A 80 -8.45 -9.12 -12.01
CA LYS A 80 -7.60 -10.32 -12.13
C LYS A 80 -6.42 -10.37 -11.15
N VAL A 81 -6.19 -9.30 -10.38
CA VAL A 81 -5.00 -9.17 -9.51
C VAL A 81 -5.22 -9.80 -8.12
N LEU A 82 -6.47 -10.15 -7.77
CA LEU A 82 -6.83 -10.75 -6.48
C LEU A 82 -7.83 -11.90 -6.63
#